data_AF-A0A2A5GTE0-F1
#
_entry.id   AF-A0A2A5GTE0-F1
#
_cell.length_a   1.000
_cell.length_b   1.000
_cell.length_c   1.000
_cell.angle_alpha   90.00
_cell.angle_beta   90.00
_cell.angle_gamma   90.00
#
_symmetry.space_group_name_H-M   'P 1'
#
loop_
_entity.id
_entity.type
_entity.pdbx_description
1 polymer ?
#
loop_
_entity_poly.entity_id
_entity_poly.type
_entity_poly.pdbx_seq_one_letter_code
_entity_poly.pdbx_strand_id
1 'polypeptide(L)'
;MIVDNRNKEDSAGYEYYNLRGYPVRTVLDDDGYFISADALNSETGELCRDVTMMSQVTTDPLCDKISKDEFYTLCEDLVDKKKEHNSNLDSPGM
;
A
#
# COMPACT_ATOMS: atom_id res chain seq x y z
N MET A 1 -15.13 -35.48 13.55
CA MET A 1 -14.14 -34.40 13.32
C MET A 1 -14.79 -33.41 12.39
N ILE A 2 -15.28 -32.29 12.94
CA ILE A 2 -15.76 -31.17 12.11
C ILE A 2 -14.51 -30.36 11.81
N VAL A 3 -14.11 -30.35 10.53
CA VAL A 3 -13.03 -29.48 10.07
C VAL A 3 -13.67 -28.10 9.95
N ASP A 4 -13.39 -27.22 10.92
CA ASP A 4 -13.85 -25.83 10.91
C ASP A 4 -13.20 -25.15 9.70
N ASN A 5 -14.00 -24.91 8.67
CA ASN A 5 -13.55 -24.40 7.37
C ASN A 5 -13.70 -22.87 7.30
N ARG A 6 -13.43 -22.19 8.42
CA ARG A 6 -13.45 -20.74 8.58
C ARG A 6 -12.05 -20.32 8.99
N ASN A 7 -11.48 -19.31 8.33
CA ASN A 7 -10.12 -18.74 8.51
C ASN A 7 -9.01 -19.29 7.60
N LYS A 8 -9.25 -19.39 6.29
CA LYS A 8 -8.14 -19.40 5.30
C LYS A 8 -7.80 -18.00 4.75
N GLU A 9 -8.22 -16.94 5.43
CA GLU A 9 -7.79 -15.56 5.15
C GLU A 9 -6.83 -15.01 6.21
N ASP A 10 -6.52 -15.76 7.29
CA ASP A 10 -5.61 -15.31 8.36
C ASP A 10 -4.15 -15.76 8.19
N SER A 11 -3.83 -16.58 7.18
CA SER A 11 -2.43 -17.03 6.98
C SER A 11 -1.60 -16.09 6.09
N ALA A 12 -2.23 -15.23 5.29
CA ALA A 12 -1.52 -14.28 4.45
C ALA A 12 -1.01 -13.11 5.31
N GLY A 13 0.27 -13.15 5.67
CA GLY A 13 0.92 -12.04 6.35
C GLY A 13 0.98 -10.81 5.46
N TYR A 14 0.90 -9.62 6.06
CA TYR A 14 1.20 -8.36 5.37
C TYR A 14 2.50 -7.78 5.90
N GLU A 15 3.32 -7.27 4.99
CA GLU A 15 4.42 -6.37 5.35
C GLU A 15 4.21 -5.01 4.67
N TYR A 16 4.74 -3.97 5.30
CA TYR A 16 4.50 -2.60 4.91
C TYR A 16 5.82 -1.91 4.63
N TYR A 17 5.86 -1.16 3.54
CA TYR A 17 7.06 -0.53 3.02
C TYR A 17 6.78 0.91 2.60
N ASN A 18 7.79 1.74 2.77
CA ASN A 18 7.87 3.07 2.18
C ASN A 18 8.84 3.00 1.00
N LEU A 19 8.31 3.12 -0.22
CA LEU A 19 9.09 3.22 -1.44
C LEU A 19 9.20 4.68 -1.85
N ARG A 20 10.25 5.38 -1.39
CA ARG A 20 10.52 6.80 -1.73
C ARG A 20 9.35 7.77 -1.44
N GLY A 21 8.67 7.56 -0.32
CA GLY A 21 7.48 8.32 0.08
C GLY A 21 6.16 7.71 -0.42
N TYR A 22 6.21 6.57 -1.11
CA TYR A 22 5.03 5.86 -1.58
C TYR A 22 4.72 4.63 -0.71
N PRO A 23 3.53 4.55 -0.09
CA PRO A 23 3.17 3.41 0.76
C PRO A 23 2.86 2.19 -0.10
N VAL A 24 3.53 1.08 0.22
CA VAL A 24 3.34 -0.23 -0.42
C VAL A 24 3.08 -1.28 0.65
N ARG A 25 2.08 -2.13 0.43
CA ARG A 25 1.77 -3.29 1.26
C ARG A 25 2.07 -4.56 0.47
N THR A 26 2.98 -5.40 0.94
CA THR A 26 3.18 -6.72 0.34
C THR A 26 2.27 -7.75 0.98
N VAL A 27 1.86 -8.74 0.19
CA VAL A 27 1.10 -9.90 0.63
C VAL A 27 2.05 -11.09 0.62
N LEU A 28 2.11 -11.79 1.75
CA LEU A 28 2.89 -12.98 1.96
C LEU A 28 2.01 -14.23 1.82
N ASP A 29 2.59 -15.32 1.34
CA ASP A 29 2.00 -16.65 1.53
C ASP A 29 2.28 -17.20 2.93
N ASP A 30 1.76 -18.41 3.18
CA ASP A 30 1.88 -19.12 4.46
C ASP A 30 3.34 -19.46 4.83
N ASP A 31 4.25 -19.46 3.85
CA ASP A 31 5.68 -19.72 4.03
C ASP A 31 6.50 -18.41 4.19
N GLY A 32 5.84 -17.25 4.10
CA GLY A 32 6.47 -15.94 4.21
C GLY A 32 7.10 -15.41 2.92
N TYR A 33 6.74 -15.96 1.75
CA TYR A 33 7.19 -15.43 0.46
C TYR A 33 6.24 -14.36 -0.06
N PHE A 34 6.83 -13.32 -0.68
CA PHE A 34 6.04 -12.29 -1.36
C PHE A 34 5.32 -12.88 -2.58
N ILE A 35 3.99 -12.80 -2.57
CA ILE A 35 3.13 -13.25 -3.68
C ILE A 35 2.52 -12.10 -4.48
N SER A 36 2.33 -10.94 -3.85
CA SER A 36 1.86 -9.72 -4.51
C SER A 36 2.22 -8.49 -3.70
N ALA A 37 2.07 -7.31 -4.31
CA ALA A 37 2.09 -6.04 -3.60
C ALA A 37 0.85 -5.24 -3.99
N ASP A 38 0.35 -4.44 -3.05
CA ASP A 38 -0.68 -3.45 -3.25
C ASP A 38 -0.08 -2.07 -3.01
N ALA A 39 -0.40 -1.11 -3.87
CA ALA A 39 0.10 0.25 -3.79
C ALA A 39 -1.04 1.25 -4.02
N LEU A 40 -0.86 2.48 -3.54
CA LEU A 40 -2.01 3.36 -3.26
C LEU A 40 -2.81 3.90 -4.45
N ASN A 41 -2.52 3.79 -5.74
CA ASN A 41 -3.25 4.53 -6.79
C ASN A 41 -3.74 5.96 -6.38
N SER A 42 -2.88 6.94 -6.58
CA SER A 42 -3.18 8.35 -6.25
C SER A 42 -4.41 8.91 -6.98
N GLU A 43 -4.90 8.30 -8.06
CA GLU A 43 -6.09 8.76 -8.77
C GLU A 43 -7.38 8.38 -8.05
N THR A 44 -7.46 7.17 -7.50
CA THR A 44 -8.67 6.67 -6.83
C THR A 44 -8.58 6.75 -5.31
N GLY A 45 -7.36 6.80 -4.74
CA GLY A 45 -7.12 6.68 -3.31
C GLY A 45 -7.34 5.25 -2.79
N GLU A 46 -7.41 4.28 -3.70
CA GLU A 46 -7.64 2.87 -3.38
C GLU A 46 -6.37 2.05 -3.57
N LEU A 47 -6.14 1.10 -2.67
CA LEU A 47 -5.05 0.15 -2.84
C LEU A 47 -5.32 -0.76 -4.04
N CYS A 48 -4.43 -0.70 -5.03
CA CYS A 48 -4.47 -1.51 -6.23
C CYS A 48 -3.33 -2.51 -6.23
N ARG A 49 -3.62 -3.75 -6.62
CA ARG A 49 -2.59 -4.79 -6.75
C ARG A 49 -1.65 -4.45 -7.90
N ASP A 50 -0.36 -4.39 -7.61
CA ASP A 50 0.71 -4.11 -8.56
C ASP A 50 1.91 -5.03 -8.30
N VAL A 51 2.05 -6.05 -9.15
CA VAL A 51 3.17 -7.01 -9.07
C VAL A 51 4.52 -6.39 -9.44
N THR A 52 4.54 -5.25 -10.14
CA THR A 52 5.80 -4.56 -10.49
C THR A 52 6.41 -3.86 -9.28
N MET A 53 5.61 -3.58 -8.24
CA MET A 53 6.11 -2.99 -6.99
C MET A 53 6.93 -4.00 -6.18
N MET A 54 6.72 -5.31 -6.35
CA MET A 54 7.47 -6.34 -5.63
C MET A 54 8.97 -6.30 -5.93
N SER A 55 9.35 -6.10 -7.19
CA SER A 55 10.77 -5.99 -7.56
C SER A 55 11.39 -4.73 -6.99
N GLN A 56 10.64 -3.62 -6.95
CA GLN A 56 11.14 -2.36 -6.39
C GLN A 56 11.31 -2.44 -4.87
N VAL A 57 10.36 -3.05 -4.15
CA VAL A 57 10.45 -3.26 -2.70
C VAL A 57 11.70 -4.08 -2.33
N THR A 58 12.10 -5.03 -3.17
CA THR A 58 13.24 -5.92 -2.89
C THR A 58 14.58 -5.41 -3.40
N THR A 59 14.61 -4.45 -4.32
CA THR A 59 15.85 -3.99 -4.98
C THR A 59 16.17 -2.52 -4.78
N ASP A 60 15.21 -1.69 -4.39
CA ASP A 60 15.44 -0.26 -4.18
C ASP A 60 16.11 -0.01 -2.81
N PRO A 61 17.32 0.57 -2.78
CA PRO A 61 18.01 0.86 -1.52
C PRO A 61 17.33 1.96 -0.68
N LEU A 62 16.37 2.68 -1.26
CA LEU A 62 15.55 3.68 -0.56
C LEU A 62 14.18 3.12 -0.17
N CYS A 63 14.00 1.80 -0.24
CA CYS A 63 12.82 1.13 0.29
C CYS A 63 13.05 0.77 1.75
N ASP A 64 12.26 1.38 2.63
CA ASP A 64 12.31 1.12 4.06
C ASP A 64 11.10 0.30 4.49
N LYS A 65 11.33 -0.71 5.34
CA LYS A 65 10.23 -1.40 6.02
C LYS A 65 9.65 -0.49 7.09
N ILE A 66 8.34 -0.35 7.10
CA ILE A 66 7.60 0.51 8.03
C ILE A 66 6.56 -0.29 8.81
N SER A 67 6.00 0.32 9.85
CA SER A 67 4.85 -0.22 10.56
C SER A 67 3.56 -0.06 9.75
N LYS A 68 2.54 -0.82 10.15
CA LYS A 68 1.18 -0.70 9.62
C LYS A 68 0.61 0.71 9.82
N ASP A 69 0.88 1.33 10.97
CA ASP A 69 0.34 2.65 11.31
C ASP A 69 1.02 3.75 10.48
N GLU A 70 2.33 3.67 10.26
CA GLU A 70 3.06 4.56 9.35
C GLU A 70 2.55 4.42 7.91
N PHE A 71 2.23 3.20 7.48
CA PHE A 71 1.64 2.97 6.17
C PHE A 71 0.30 3.70 5.99
N TYR A 72 -0.61 3.62 6.97
CA TYR A 72 -1.89 4.34 6.88
C TYR A 72 -1.70 5.84 6.93
N THR A 73 -0.79 6.33 7.78
CA THR A 73 -0.44 7.76 7.85
C THR A 73 0.04 8.26 6.49
N LEU A 74 0.93 7.52 5.81
CA LEU A 74 1.39 7.86 4.46
C LEU A 74 0.27 7.80 3.42
N CYS A 75 -0.67 6.87 3.55
CA CYS A 75 -1.83 6.81 2.67
C CYS A 75 -2.72 8.05 2.81
N GLU A 76 -3.02 8.44 4.05
CA GLU A 76 -3.81 9.62 4.37
C GLU A 76 -3.12 10.90 3.86
N ASP A 77 -1.83 11.07 4.13
CA ASP A 77 -1.03 12.21 3.67
C ASP A 77 -1.08 12.38 2.14
N LEU A 78 -1.00 11.28 1.38
CA LEU A 78 -1.03 11.33 -0.08
C LEU A 78 -2.43 11.65 -0.62
N VAL A 79 -3.48 11.13 0.02
CA VAL A 79 -4.87 11.44 -0.34
C VAL A 79 -5.19 12.91 -0.02
N ASP A 80 -4.72 13.42 1.12
CA ASP A 80 -4.99 14.80 1.54
C ASP A 80 -4.19 15.83 0.74
N LYS A 81 -2.90 15.58 0.46
CA LYS A 81 -2.10 16.42 -0.46
C LYS A 81 -2.77 16.59 -1.83
N LYS A 82 -3.47 15.56 -2.32
CA LYS A 82 -4.23 15.65 -3.56
C LYS A 82 -5.46 16.55 -3.43
N LYS A 83 -6.21 16.47 -2.33
CA LYS A 83 -7.36 17.35 -2.09
C LYS A 83 -6.92 18.82 -2.09
N GLU A 84 -5.79 19.13 -1.46
CA GLU A 84 -5.21 20.48 -1.46
C GLU A 84 -4.80 20.93 -2.87
N HIS A 85 -4.18 20.04 -3.66
CA HIS A 85 -3.79 20.37 -5.04
C HIS A 85 -5.01 20.61 -5.96
N ASN A 86 -6.07 19.81 -5.82
CA ASN A 86 -7.30 19.98 -6.59
C ASN A 86 -8.11 21.22 -6.15
N SER A 87 -8.11 21.56 -4.86
CA SER A 87 -8.81 22.75 -4.36
C SER A 87 -8.21 24.10 -4.83
N ASN A 88 -6.96 24.09 -5.31
CA ASN A 88 -6.29 25.28 -5.85
C ASN A 88 -6.56 25.52 -7.35
N LEU A 89 -7.22 24.59 -8.05
CA LEU A 89 -7.58 24.73 -9.46
C LEU A 89 -8.99 25.28 -9.71
N ASP A 90 -9.81 25.40 -8.65
CA ASP A 90 -11.20 25.90 -8.71
C ASP A 90 -11.33 27.41 -8.43
N SER A 91 -10.25 28.19 -8.49
CA SER A 91 -10.40 29.65 -8.53
C SER A 91 -10.84 30.05 -9.94
N PRO A 92 -12.09 30.53 -10.15
CA PRO A 92 -12.48 31.09 -11.43
C PRO A 92 -11.66 32.37 -11.58
N GLY A 93 -10.88 32.46 -12.65
CA GLY A 93 -10.30 33.73 -13.06
C GLY A 93 -11.42 34.76 -13.12
N MET A 94 -11.28 35.83 -12.33
CA MET A 94 -12.03 37.07 -12.50
C MET A 94 -11.82 37.64 -13.90
#